data_AF-A0AA38ZK55-F1
#
_entry.id   AF-A0AA38ZK55-F1
#
_cell.length_a   1.000
_cell.length_b   1.000
_cell.length_c   1.000
_cell.angle_alpha   90.00
_cell.angle_beta   90.00
_cell.angle_gamma   90.00
#
_symmetry.space_group_name_H-M   'P 1'
#
loop_
_entity.id
_entity.type
_entity.pdbx_description
1 polymer ?
#
loop_
_entity_poly.entity_id
_entity_poly.type
_entity_poly.pdbx_seq_one_letter_code
_entity_poly.pdbx_strand_id
1 'polypeptide(L)'
;MGNLKDAFLIVTPSHVRLFAELIFQIMNHDKVLNNQENRSSDGIVFYFHGKSDEHFSLVSDINLQINSRFIGLRPAGRTRDYAWIQALGLMFGSHTFTLEATKTEKWDSEEDHLQFSYDGEALSIPEGLYLEWTSPGNNLKVERISSKNSATVTLSEAVELSVNVIPVTEEDNRTHNYQLEVQFRFFSLSAQVEGVLGQT
;
A
#
# COMPACT_ATOMS: atom_id res chain seq x y z
N MET A 1 -24.15 13.05 9.49
CA MET A 1 -23.36 12.13 10.33
C MET A 1 -22.50 11.29 9.38
N GLY A 2 -21.41 11.86 8.87
CA GLY A 2 -20.39 11.12 8.14
C GLY A 2 -19.31 10.75 9.15
N ASN A 3 -19.07 9.45 9.33
CA ASN A 3 -18.11 8.94 10.29
C ASN A 3 -16.83 8.57 9.52
N LEU A 4 -15.93 9.55 9.35
CA LEU A 4 -14.55 9.29 8.99
C LEU A 4 -13.79 9.07 10.30
N LYS A 5 -13.45 7.82 10.59
CA LYS A 5 -12.20 7.52 11.29
C LYS A 5 -11.10 7.82 10.28
N ASP A 6 -10.76 9.10 10.21
CA ASP A 6 -9.86 9.74 9.26
C ASP A 6 -8.55 8.95 9.09
N ALA A 7 -8.32 8.40 7.88
CA ALA A 7 -7.07 7.91 7.27
C ALA A 7 -6.05 7.10 8.11
N PHE A 8 -6.49 6.50 9.22
CA PHE A 8 -5.75 5.70 10.20
C PHE A 8 -4.89 6.51 11.19
N LEU A 9 -5.22 6.40 12.49
CA LEU A 9 -4.38 6.86 13.60
C LEU A 9 -3.05 6.09 13.62
N ILE A 10 -1.94 6.83 13.63
CA ILE A 10 -0.56 6.31 13.58
C ILE A 10 -0.08 5.98 15.00
N VAL A 11 0.44 4.77 15.21
CA VAL A 11 1.32 4.43 16.33
C VAL A 11 2.60 3.86 15.72
N THR A 12 3.76 4.39 16.09
CA THR A 12 5.07 3.82 15.70
C THR A 12 5.60 2.94 16.84
N PRO A 13 5.59 1.60 16.73
CA PRO A 13 6.18 0.73 17.76
C PRO A 13 7.68 0.63 17.54
N SER A 14 8.46 0.67 18.62
CA SER A 14 9.93 0.75 18.55
C SER A 14 10.67 -0.57 18.30
N HIS A 15 9.99 -1.73 18.17
CA HIS A 15 10.68 -3.02 18.03
C HIS A 15 9.81 -4.07 17.34
N VAL A 16 9.88 -4.21 15.99
CA VAL A 16 9.19 -5.29 15.26
C VAL A 16 10.05 -5.79 14.09
N ARG A 17 10.06 -7.12 13.88
CA ARG A 17 10.68 -7.82 12.73
C ARG A 17 9.67 -8.85 12.17
N LEU A 18 9.24 -8.77 10.87
CA LEU A 18 8.75 -9.82 9.90
C LEU A 18 8.04 -9.31 8.61
N PHE A 19 8.20 -10.04 7.50
CA PHE A 19 8.14 -9.67 6.06
C PHE A 19 6.81 -9.22 5.42
N ALA A 20 6.80 -8.00 4.86
CA ALA A 20 6.08 -7.66 3.62
C ALA A 20 7.09 -7.08 2.60
N GLU A 21 7.00 -7.49 1.34
CA GLU A 21 7.85 -6.94 0.28
C GLU A 21 7.21 -5.67 -0.29
N LEU A 22 7.93 -4.55 -0.18
CA LEU A 22 7.57 -3.29 -0.79
C LEU A 22 8.71 -2.86 -1.72
N ILE A 23 8.39 -2.62 -2.98
CA ILE A 23 9.37 -2.15 -3.95
C ILE A 23 9.20 -0.64 -4.13
N PHE A 24 10.27 0.11 -3.90
CA PHE A 24 10.27 1.56 -3.96
C PHE A 24 11.26 2.05 -5.01
N GLN A 25 10.76 2.67 -6.07
CA GLN A 25 11.56 3.33 -7.08
C GLN A 25 11.51 4.85 -6.86
N ILE A 26 12.67 5.46 -6.59
CA ILE A 26 12.79 6.92 -6.37
C ILE A 26 13.51 7.54 -7.57
N MET A 27 12.84 8.40 -8.31
CA MET A 27 13.37 8.97 -9.55
C MET A 27 14.33 10.17 -9.34
N ASN A 28 14.34 10.78 -8.15
CA ASN A 28 15.27 11.86 -7.82
C ASN A 28 16.61 11.30 -7.32
N HIS A 29 17.62 11.35 -8.19
CA HIS A 29 18.95 10.76 -8.00
C HIS A 29 19.75 11.32 -6.80
N ASP A 30 19.38 12.48 -6.24
CA ASP A 30 20.17 13.14 -5.18
C ASP A 30 19.86 12.66 -3.75
N LYS A 31 18.87 11.78 -3.57
CA LYS A 31 18.55 11.20 -2.27
C LYS A 31 19.05 9.78 -2.16
N VAL A 32 20.34 9.67 -1.88
CA VAL A 32 20.95 8.41 -1.45
C VAL A 32 20.43 8.10 -0.04
N LEU A 33 19.41 7.23 0.05
CA LEU A 33 19.03 6.59 1.29
C LEU A 33 20.20 5.71 1.74
N ASN A 34 20.96 6.22 2.71
CA ASN A 34 22.09 5.54 3.33
C ASN A 34 21.56 4.49 4.30
N ASN A 35 21.09 3.34 3.81
CA ASN A 35 21.06 2.11 4.60
C ASN A 35 21.19 0.93 3.64
N GLN A 36 21.99 -0.05 4.05
CA GLN A 36 22.35 -1.21 3.22
C GLN A 36 21.11 -2.02 2.85
N GLU A 37 20.67 -1.97 1.59
CA GLU A 37 19.77 -2.99 1.01
C GLU A 37 19.85 -2.99 -0.52
N ASN A 38 19.59 -4.18 -1.10
CA ASN A 38 19.92 -4.56 -2.47
C ASN A 38 19.31 -3.62 -3.52
N ARG A 39 20.16 -2.83 -4.17
CA ARG A 39 19.78 -2.06 -5.36
C ARG A 39 19.54 -3.02 -6.53
N SER A 40 18.30 -3.12 -6.97
CA SER A 40 17.95 -3.69 -8.28
C SER A 40 17.94 -2.55 -9.33
N SER A 41 18.02 -2.87 -10.62
CA SER A 41 17.80 -1.89 -11.70
C SER A 41 16.41 -1.25 -11.65
N ASP A 42 15.48 -1.86 -10.91
CA ASP A 42 14.04 -1.56 -10.94
C ASP A 42 13.59 -0.80 -9.68
N GLY A 43 14.49 -0.54 -8.73
CA GLY A 43 14.20 0.19 -7.50
C GLY A 43 14.99 -0.31 -6.30
N ILE A 44 14.64 0.22 -5.13
CA ILE A 44 15.10 -0.27 -3.84
C ILE A 44 13.98 -1.14 -3.25
N VAL A 45 14.31 -2.39 -2.95
CA VAL A 45 13.36 -3.31 -2.30
C VAL A 45 13.53 -3.19 -0.80
N PHE A 46 12.42 -3.02 -0.09
CA PHE A 46 12.39 -3.00 1.37
C PHE A 46 11.51 -4.13 1.89
N TYR A 47 12.00 -4.76 2.93
CA TYR A 47 11.24 -5.75 3.69
C TYR A 47 10.69 -5.09 4.95
N PHE A 48 9.39 -4.79 4.95
CA PHE A 48 8.76 -4.17 6.11
C PHE A 48 8.44 -5.19 7.19
N HIS A 49 8.32 -4.68 8.42
CA HIS A 49 8.13 -5.43 9.65
C HIS A 49 6.87 -4.99 10.40
N GLY A 50 5.71 -5.34 9.85
CA GLY A 50 4.41 -4.98 10.40
C GLY A 50 3.96 -5.88 11.55
N LYS A 51 3.00 -5.39 12.32
CA LYS A 51 2.23 -6.19 13.29
C LYS A 51 0.81 -6.35 12.76
N SER A 52 0.23 -7.53 12.95
CA SER A 52 -1.15 -7.79 12.55
C SER A 52 -2.10 -6.80 13.21
N ASP A 53 -3.09 -6.35 12.45
CA ASP A 53 -4.17 -5.44 12.88
C ASP A 53 -3.67 -4.07 13.34
N GLU A 54 -2.50 -3.65 12.85
CA GLU A 54 -1.92 -2.33 13.09
C GLU A 54 -1.75 -1.53 11.79
N HIS A 55 -1.59 -0.21 11.97
CA HIS A 55 -1.38 0.74 10.89
C HIS A 55 0.02 1.35 10.98
N PHE A 56 0.64 1.54 9.82
CA PHE A 56 1.98 2.08 9.73
C PHE A 56 2.05 3.19 8.69
N SER A 57 2.73 4.28 9.04
CA SER A 57 3.12 5.33 8.10
C SER A 57 4.25 4.82 7.22
N LEU A 58 4.01 4.72 5.91
CA LEU A 58 5.01 4.35 4.91
C LEU A 58 5.72 5.57 4.33
N VAL A 59 5.02 6.70 4.17
CA VAL A 59 5.60 7.97 3.71
C VAL A 59 4.88 9.11 4.40
N SER A 60 5.66 10.08 4.88
CA SER A 60 5.16 11.37 5.36
C SER A 60 5.96 12.47 4.69
N ASP A 61 5.31 13.29 3.88
CA ASP A 61 5.91 14.42 3.18
C ASP A 61 4.94 15.60 3.22
N ILE A 62 5.42 16.80 2.86
CA ILE A 62 4.68 18.07 2.95
C ILE A 62 3.30 17.99 2.28
N ASN A 63 3.21 17.28 1.15
CA ASN A 63 1.99 17.18 0.34
C ASN A 63 1.46 15.75 0.17
N LEU A 64 2.05 14.77 0.88
CA LEU A 64 1.74 13.37 0.69
C LEU A 64 1.94 12.57 1.98
N GLN A 65 0.88 11.93 2.46
CA GLN A 65 0.97 10.88 3.47
C GLN A 65 0.53 9.56 2.85
N ILE A 66 1.31 8.51 3.04
CA ILE A 66 0.93 7.14 2.70
C ILE A 66 0.97 6.29 3.96
N ASN A 67 -0.18 5.73 4.32
CA ASN A 67 -0.35 4.81 5.42
C ASN A 67 -0.70 3.42 4.88
N SER A 68 -0.44 2.40 5.69
CA SER A 68 -0.73 1.01 5.38
C SER A 68 -1.43 0.34 6.55
N ARG A 69 -2.32 -0.59 6.25
CA ARG A 69 -2.93 -1.51 7.21
C ARG A 69 -2.36 -2.89 7.00
N PHE A 70 -1.83 -3.47 8.07
CA PHE A 70 -1.35 -4.83 8.07
C PHE A 70 -2.40 -5.76 8.66
N ILE A 71 -2.57 -6.92 8.05
CA ILE A 71 -3.28 -8.06 8.63
C ILE A 71 -2.31 -9.22 8.73
N GLY A 72 -2.61 -10.18 9.59
CA GLY A 72 -1.65 -11.23 9.86
C GLY A 72 -2.16 -12.31 10.79
N LEU A 73 -1.31 -13.30 11.02
CA LEU A 73 -1.57 -14.37 11.97
C LEU A 73 -0.30 -14.66 12.78
N ARG A 74 -0.47 -14.90 14.09
CA ARG A 74 0.54 -15.55 14.92
C ARG A 74 0.25 -17.05 15.03
N PRO A 75 1.05 -17.93 14.40
CA PRO A 75 0.90 -19.37 14.62
C PRO A 75 1.17 -19.75 16.09
N ALA A 76 0.45 -20.75 16.59
CA ALA A 76 0.67 -21.27 17.93
C ALA A 76 2.13 -21.75 18.11
N GLY A 77 2.76 -21.36 19.23
CA GLY A 77 4.15 -21.70 19.53
C GLY A 77 5.21 -20.88 18.80
N ARG A 78 4.82 -19.90 17.96
CA ARG A 78 5.73 -18.91 17.38
C ARG A 78 5.67 -17.61 18.18
N THR A 79 6.80 -16.93 18.27
CA THR A 79 6.93 -15.62 18.93
C THR A 79 6.60 -14.45 18.00
N ARG A 80 6.07 -14.74 16.81
CA ARG A 80 6.25 -13.92 15.60
C ARG A 80 5.02 -14.02 14.67
N ASP A 81 4.60 -12.88 14.12
CA ASP A 81 3.43 -12.74 13.22
C ASP A 81 3.85 -12.85 11.75
N TYR A 82 3.09 -13.60 10.95
CA TYR A 82 3.08 -13.39 9.50
C TYR A 82 2.14 -12.22 9.24
N ALA A 83 2.62 -11.14 8.60
CA ALA A 83 1.80 -9.97 8.34
C ALA A 83 2.04 -9.45 6.92
N TRP A 84 0.98 -9.08 6.24
CA TRP A 84 1.00 -8.52 4.89
C TRP A 84 0.10 -7.30 4.83
N ILE A 85 0.28 -6.52 3.76
CA ILE A 85 -0.53 -5.32 3.54
C ILE A 85 -1.92 -5.74 3.08
N GLN A 86 -2.93 -5.22 3.75
CA GLN A 86 -4.33 -5.36 3.38
C GLN A 86 -4.87 -4.10 2.70
N ALA A 87 -4.41 -2.93 3.12
CA ALA A 87 -4.90 -1.66 2.61
C ALA A 87 -3.80 -0.60 2.61
N LEU A 88 -3.94 0.37 1.71
CA LEU A 88 -3.22 1.63 1.73
C LEU A 88 -4.20 2.80 1.85
N GLY A 89 -3.77 3.82 2.58
CA GLY A 89 -4.42 5.12 2.63
C GLY A 89 -3.46 6.20 2.16
N LEU A 90 -3.90 7.03 1.22
CA LEU A 90 -3.19 8.20 0.73
C LEU A 90 -3.92 9.44 1.24
N MET A 91 -3.17 10.42 1.75
CA MET A 91 -3.67 11.76 2.05
C MET A 91 -2.86 12.77 1.24
N PHE A 92 -3.55 13.66 0.52
CA PHE A 92 -2.93 14.67 -0.32
C PHE A 92 -3.84 15.90 -0.40
N GLY A 93 -3.28 17.07 -0.09
CA GLY A 93 -4.09 18.28 0.08
C GLY A 93 -5.19 18.08 1.12
N SER A 94 -6.45 18.32 0.74
CA SER A 94 -7.63 18.05 1.57
C SER A 94 -8.30 16.71 1.28
N HIS A 95 -7.70 15.88 0.44
CA HIS A 95 -8.32 14.65 -0.07
C HIS A 95 -7.70 13.40 0.55
N THR A 96 -8.51 12.36 0.59
CA THR A 96 -8.10 11.02 1.00
C THR A 96 -8.46 10.02 -0.08
N PHE A 97 -7.60 9.02 -0.27
CA PHE A 97 -7.87 7.88 -1.13
C PHE A 97 -7.47 6.60 -0.41
N THR A 98 -8.29 5.56 -0.51
CA THR A 98 -7.93 4.24 0.01
C THR A 98 -8.02 3.21 -1.09
N LEU A 99 -7.13 2.23 -1.03
CA LEU A 99 -7.23 0.98 -1.78
C LEU A 99 -7.06 -0.18 -0.81
N GLU A 100 -7.88 -1.21 -0.92
CA GLU A 100 -7.80 -2.37 -0.05
C GLU A 100 -8.12 -3.67 -0.78
N ALA A 101 -7.51 -4.75 -0.31
CA ALA A 101 -7.91 -6.10 -0.66
C ALA A 101 -9.10 -6.52 0.22
N THR A 102 -10.21 -6.86 -0.45
CA THR A 102 -11.44 -7.37 0.14
C THR A 102 -11.17 -8.67 0.89
N LYS A 103 -11.75 -8.78 2.09
CA LYS A 103 -11.62 -9.99 2.89
C LYS A 103 -12.35 -11.17 2.26
N THR A 104 -11.60 -12.22 1.93
CA THR A 104 -12.15 -13.49 1.45
C THR A 104 -11.68 -14.69 2.27
N GLU A 105 -12.60 -15.64 2.50
CA GLU A 105 -12.31 -16.93 3.15
C GLU A 105 -11.67 -17.94 2.19
N LYS A 106 -11.82 -17.77 0.89
CA LYS A 106 -11.22 -18.62 -0.14
C LYS A 106 -10.86 -17.77 -1.33
N TRP A 107 -9.60 -17.85 -1.77
CA TRP A 107 -9.17 -17.16 -2.97
C TRP A 107 -9.95 -17.65 -4.20
N ASP A 108 -10.49 -16.70 -4.96
CA ASP A 108 -11.07 -16.91 -6.28
C ASP A 108 -10.56 -15.81 -7.22
N SER A 109 -9.79 -16.19 -8.23
CA SER A 109 -9.26 -15.24 -9.22
C SER A 109 -10.33 -14.64 -10.13
N GLU A 110 -11.52 -15.27 -10.19
CA GLU A 110 -12.66 -14.78 -10.94
C GLU A 110 -13.48 -13.74 -10.17
N GLU A 111 -13.15 -13.44 -8.92
CA GLU A 111 -13.74 -12.32 -8.17
C GLU A 111 -12.76 -11.14 -8.15
N ASP A 112 -13.30 -9.92 -8.19
CA ASP A 112 -12.49 -8.72 -7.99
C ASP A 112 -12.38 -8.40 -6.50
N HIS A 113 -11.17 -8.53 -5.97
CA HIS A 113 -10.86 -8.30 -4.56
C HIS A 113 -10.29 -6.90 -4.31
N LEU A 114 -10.22 -6.02 -5.31
CA LEU A 114 -9.82 -4.62 -5.10
C LEU A 114 -11.02 -3.73 -4.81
N GLN A 115 -10.93 -3.00 -3.70
CA GLN A 115 -11.87 -1.93 -3.37
C GLN A 115 -11.13 -0.59 -3.27
N PHE A 116 -11.78 0.47 -3.75
CA PHE A 116 -11.25 1.83 -3.74
C PHE A 116 -12.24 2.79 -3.08
N SER A 117 -11.73 3.82 -2.41
CA SER A 117 -12.55 4.95 -1.95
C SER A 117 -11.82 6.27 -2.14
N TYR A 118 -12.59 7.33 -2.38
CA TYR A 118 -12.11 8.71 -2.46
C TYR A 118 -12.95 9.59 -1.55
N ASP A 119 -12.31 10.33 -0.65
CA ASP A 119 -12.96 11.15 0.38
C ASP A 119 -14.01 10.39 1.22
N GLY A 120 -13.75 9.10 1.46
CA GLY A 120 -14.63 8.20 2.20
C GLY A 120 -15.81 7.65 1.39
N GLU A 121 -15.95 8.03 0.12
CA GLU A 121 -16.97 7.49 -0.78
C GLU A 121 -16.39 6.34 -1.62
N ALA A 122 -17.09 5.21 -1.68
CA ALA A 122 -16.66 4.06 -2.45
C ALA A 122 -16.65 4.38 -3.95
N LEU A 123 -15.54 4.06 -4.62
CA LEU A 123 -15.42 4.18 -6.07
C LEU A 123 -15.83 2.87 -6.74
N SER A 124 -16.67 2.97 -7.77
CA SER A 124 -16.98 1.86 -8.66
C SER A 124 -16.28 2.06 -9.99
N ILE A 125 -15.22 1.29 -10.21
CA ILE A 125 -14.52 1.21 -11.49
C ILE A 125 -14.94 -0.12 -12.11
N PRO A 126 -15.61 -0.13 -13.29
CA PRO A 126 -16.07 -1.39 -13.86
C PRO A 126 -14.90 -2.34 -14.12
N GLU A 127 -15.17 -3.63 -14.13
CA GLU A 127 -14.17 -4.66 -14.48
C GLU A 127 -13.79 -4.53 -15.95
N GLY A 128 -12.49 -4.56 -16.23
CA GLY A 128 -12.00 -4.43 -17.60
C GLY A 128 -10.62 -3.79 -17.67
N LEU A 129 -9.82 -4.27 -18.63
CA LEU A 129 -8.50 -3.74 -18.91
C LEU A 129 -8.61 -2.28 -19.41
N TYR A 130 -7.76 -1.41 -18.88
CA TYR A 130 -7.68 0.03 -19.17
C TYR A 130 -8.92 0.85 -18.76
N LEU A 131 -9.81 0.27 -17.95
CA LEU A 131 -10.88 1.07 -17.35
C LEU A 131 -10.31 1.96 -16.25
N GLU A 132 -10.70 3.23 -16.30
CA GLU A 132 -10.10 4.26 -15.47
C GLU A 132 -11.15 5.08 -14.72
N TRP A 133 -10.71 5.67 -13.62
CA TRP A 133 -11.41 6.71 -12.91
C TRP A 133 -10.43 7.83 -12.59
N THR A 134 -10.89 9.08 -12.73
CA THR A 134 -10.10 10.27 -12.38
C THR A 134 -10.89 11.11 -11.39
N SER A 135 -10.20 11.60 -10.37
CA SER A 135 -10.72 12.54 -9.38
C SER A 135 -11.22 13.85 -10.01
N PRO A 136 -12.17 14.56 -9.38
CA PRO A 136 -12.67 15.83 -9.90
C PRO A 136 -11.59 16.91 -10.14
N GLY A 137 -10.50 16.87 -9.35
CA GLY A 137 -9.36 17.78 -9.48
C GLY A 137 -8.30 17.35 -10.50
N ASN A 138 -8.48 16.21 -11.18
CA ASN A 138 -7.52 15.60 -12.11
C ASN A 138 -6.12 15.39 -11.52
N ASN A 139 -6.03 15.23 -10.19
CA ASN A 139 -4.77 15.00 -9.48
C ASN A 139 -4.56 13.54 -9.13
N LEU A 140 -5.62 12.74 -9.03
CA LEU A 140 -5.57 11.29 -8.81
C LEU A 140 -6.26 10.56 -9.96
N LYS A 141 -5.58 9.56 -10.54
CA LYS A 141 -6.10 8.61 -11.52
C LYS A 141 -5.95 7.18 -11.00
N VAL A 142 -6.96 6.35 -11.21
CA VAL A 142 -6.91 4.90 -11.00
C VAL A 142 -7.19 4.23 -12.34
N GLU A 143 -6.33 3.30 -12.75
CA GLU A 143 -6.46 2.57 -14.02
C GLU A 143 -6.31 1.07 -13.76
N ARG A 144 -7.25 0.28 -14.27
CA ARG A 144 -7.14 -1.19 -14.23
C ARG A 144 -6.14 -1.67 -15.27
N ILE A 145 -5.15 -2.44 -14.82
CA ILE A 145 -4.14 -3.07 -15.69
C ILE A 145 -4.43 -4.55 -15.99
N SER A 146 -5.54 -5.06 -15.45
CA SER A 146 -6.14 -6.36 -15.73
C SER A 146 -7.66 -6.24 -15.63
N SER A 147 -8.42 -7.27 -16.00
CA SER A 147 -9.87 -7.28 -15.78
C SER A 147 -10.24 -7.16 -14.29
N LYS A 148 -9.45 -7.78 -13.41
CA LYS A 148 -9.66 -7.87 -11.95
C LYS A 148 -8.32 -7.81 -11.21
N ASN A 149 -8.36 -7.48 -9.93
CA ASN A 149 -7.26 -7.66 -8.96
C ASN A 149 -5.95 -6.89 -9.23
N SER A 150 -5.85 -6.09 -10.30
CA SER A 150 -4.66 -5.32 -10.62
C SER A 150 -5.01 -3.91 -11.09
N ALA A 151 -4.34 -2.91 -10.52
CA ALA A 151 -4.52 -1.51 -10.90
C ALA A 151 -3.21 -0.70 -10.75
N THR A 152 -3.16 0.41 -11.46
CA THR A 152 -2.22 1.50 -11.22
C THR A 152 -2.97 2.68 -10.62
N VAL A 153 -2.40 3.30 -9.59
CA VAL A 153 -2.91 4.53 -8.99
C VAL A 153 -1.85 5.62 -9.18
N THR A 154 -2.19 6.69 -9.86
CA THR A 154 -1.26 7.80 -10.14
C THR A 154 -1.76 9.06 -9.46
N LEU A 155 -1.00 9.54 -8.48
CA LEU A 155 -1.15 10.88 -7.91
C LEU A 155 -0.16 11.82 -8.61
N SER A 156 -0.70 12.75 -9.40
CA SER A 156 0.04 13.64 -10.28
C SER A 156 1.25 14.26 -9.58
N GLU A 157 2.39 14.17 -10.25
CA GLU A 157 3.69 14.74 -9.82
C GLU A 157 4.26 14.15 -8.51
N ALA A 158 3.54 13.29 -7.79
CA ALA A 158 3.96 12.78 -6.49
C ALA A 158 4.37 11.30 -6.55
N VAL A 159 3.43 10.40 -6.86
CA VAL A 159 3.64 8.95 -6.78
C VAL A 159 2.74 8.19 -7.75
N GLU A 160 3.28 7.11 -8.28
CA GLU A 160 2.53 6.04 -8.95
C GLU A 160 2.64 4.76 -8.12
N LEU A 161 1.52 4.06 -7.94
CA LEU A 161 1.43 2.79 -7.24
C LEU A 161 0.98 1.73 -8.25
N SER A 162 1.73 0.64 -8.37
CA SER A 162 1.24 -0.58 -9.03
C SER A 162 0.81 -1.55 -7.95
N VAL A 163 -0.45 -1.98 -7.99
CA VAL A 163 -1.05 -2.85 -6.97
C VAL A 163 -1.61 -4.12 -7.60
N ASN A 164 -1.35 -5.25 -6.92
CA ASN A 164 -1.94 -6.55 -7.24
C ASN A 164 -2.48 -7.20 -5.97
N VAL A 165 -3.68 -7.78 -6.03
CA VAL A 165 -4.14 -8.72 -5.02
C VAL A 165 -3.74 -10.11 -5.49
N ILE A 166 -2.94 -10.80 -4.68
CA ILE A 166 -2.46 -12.14 -4.99
C ILE A 166 -2.80 -13.12 -3.87
N PRO A 167 -2.94 -14.43 -4.18
CA PRO A 167 -3.13 -15.41 -3.13
C PRO A 167 -1.86 -15.58 -2.28
N VAL A 168 -2.03 -15.81 -0.98
CA VAL A 168 -0.94 -16.26 -0.11
C VAL A 168 -0.76 -17.77 -0.33
N THR A 169 0.47 -18.21 -0.63
CA THR A 169 0.77 -19.60 -1.01
C THR A 169 0.54 -20.59 0.15
N GLU A 170 0.24 -21.86 -0.16
CA GLU A 170 -0.06 -22.90 0.85
C GLU A 170 1.08 -23.12 1.86
N GLU A 171 2.34 -22.88 1.48
CA GLU A 171 3.51 -23.03 2.35
C GLU A 171 3.55 -21.95 3.46
N ASP A 172 2.94 -20.79 3.20
CA ASP A 172 2.80 -19.66 4.13
C ASP A 172 1.44 -19.63 4.85
N ASN A 173 0.54 -20.58 4.57
CA ASN A 173 -0.89 -20.45 4.88
C ASN A 173 -1.38 -21.35 6.04
N ARG A 174 -2.10 -20.75 7.00
CA ARG A 174 -3.13 -21.45 7.81
C ARG A 174 -4.41 -20.62 8.07
N THR A 175 -4.54 -19.36 7.65
CA THR A 175 -5.72 -18.52 8.03
C THR A 175 -6.04 -17.35 7.10
N HIS A 176 -5.15 -16.94 6.19
CA HIS A 176 -5.42 -15.84 5.27
C HIS A 176 -4.90 -16.18 3.87
N ASN A 177 -5.75 -15.94 2.88
CA ASN A 177 -5.55 -16.48 1.53
C ASN A 177 -5.13 -15.42 0.52
N TYR A 178 -4.95 -14.17 0.90
CA TYR A 178 -4.71 -13.06 -0.02
C TYR A 178 -3.82 -11.97 0.61
N GLN A 179 -3.10 -11.23 -0.22
CA GLN A 179 -2.32 -10.05 0.18
C GLN A 179 -2.28 -9.00 -0.94
N LEU A 180 -2.00 -7.74 -0.57
CA LEU A 180 -1.61 -6.70 -1.54
C LEU A 180 -0.10 -6.74 -1.77
N GLU A 181 0.28 -6.94 -3.01
CA GLU A 181 1.59 -6.55 -3.52
C GLU A 181 1.54 -5.12 -4.00
N VAL A 182 2.53 -4.32 -3.59
CA VAL A 182 2.60 -2.90 -3.94
C VAL A 182 4.01 -2.52 -4.37
N GLN A 183 4.08 -1.86 -5.52
CA GLN A 183 5.26 -1.14 -5.96
C GLN A 183 4.96 0.36 -6.00
N PHE A 184 5.85 1.15 -5.44
CA PHE A 184 5.81 2.61 -5.46
C PHE A 184 6.84 3.15 -6.44
N ARG A 185 6.43 4.14 -7.22
CA ARG A 185 7.32 4.96 -8.05
C ARG A 185 7.12 6.42 -7.68
N PHE A 186 8.08 7.00 -6.97
CA PHE A 186 8.02 8.39 -6.53
C PHE A 186 8.67 9.31 -7.57
N PHE A 187 7.92 10.34 -7.96
CA PHE A 187 8.35 11.36 -8.92
C PHE A 187 8.97 12.57 -8.23
N SER A 188 8.36 13.04 -7.13
CA SER A 188 8.79 14.23 -6.42
C SER A 188 8.57 14.09 -4.92
N LEU A 189 9.63 13.74 -4.19
CA LEU A 189 9.66 13.78 -2.72
C LEU A 189 10.43 15.03 -2.27
N SER A 190 9.91 15.75 -1.27
CA SER A 190 10.55 16.93 -0.70
C SER A 190 11.70 16.56 0.25
N ALA A 191 12.61 17.49 0.53
CA ALA A 191 13.72 17.27 1.45
C ALA A 191 13.27 16.94 2.89
N GLN A 192 12.00 17.16 3.23
CA GLN A 192 11.40 16.90 4.54
C GLN A 192 10.70 15.55 4.62
N VAL A 193 10.83 14.70 3.59
CA VAL A 193 10.18 13.39 3.58
C VAL A 193 10.71 12.49 4.70
N GLU A 194 9.78 11.94 5.46
CA GLU A 194 9.97 10.92 6.49
C GLU A 194 9.23 9.64 6.09
N GLY A 195 9.47 8.55 6.84
CA GLY A 195 8.75 7.28 6.65
C GLY A 195 9.20 6.46 5.44
N VAL A 196 9.70 7.08 4.36
CA VAL A 196 10.21 6.38 3.16
C VAL A 196 11.19 5.30 3.55
N LEU A 197 11.99 5.56 4.60
CA LEU A 197 12.70 4.63 5.47
C LEU A 197 13.11 5.37 6.73
N GLY A 198 13.08 4.70 7.89
CA GLY A 198 13.45 5.23 9.20
C GLY A 198 14.50 6.34 9.23
N GLN A 199 14.04 7.59 9.25
CA GLN A 199 14.69 8.61 10.07
C GLN A 199 14.15 8.42 11.49
N THR A 200 14.93 7.76 12.32
CA THR A 200 14.98 8.08 13.75
C THR A 200 16.02 9.17 13.97
#